data_AF-A0A3E2UR31-F1
#
_entry.id   AF-A0A3E2UR31-F1
#
_cell.length_a   1.000
_cell.length_b   1.000
_cell.length_c   1.000
_cell.angle_alpha   90.00
_cell.angle_beta   90.00
_cell.angle_gamma   90.00
#
_symmetry.space_group_name_H-M   'P 1'
#
loop_
_entity.id
_entity.type
_entity.pdbx_description
1 polymer ?
#
loop_
_entity_poly.entity_id
_entity_poly.type
_entity_poly.pdbx_seq_one_letter_code
_entity_poly.pdbx_strand_id
1 'polypeptide(L)'
;MRKETSKIQITAKLLVAAAAIVHLIFTYVHTNALLLLEDQICGFIMFLFVLLGLVTLFEATQIHGERIREEVLTALLCMGTIALGMQLVGIYQQAIQIQSSLDVAVVQKAILFSAGLMTAFGAAGILLMVDAVKRYFGSEKV
;
A
#
# COMPACT_ATOMS: atom_id res chain seq x y z
N MET A 1 -7.17 -8.44 31.36
CA MET A 1 -7.65 -9.55 30.50
C MET A 1 -7.13 -9.31 29.09
N ARG A 2 -6.23 -10.16 28.59
CA ARG A 2 -5.64 -10.05 27.24
C ARG A 2 -6.67 -10.54 26.23
N LYS A 3 -7.47 -9.65 25.63
CA LYS A 3 -8.38 -10.03 24.54
C LYS A 3 -7.52 -10.39 23.32
N GLU A 4 -7.69 -11.64 22.89
CA GLU A 4 -7.00 -12.25 21.75
C GLU A 4 -7.17 -11.37 20.51
N THR A 5 -6.06 -10.96 19.89
CA THR A 5 -6.09 -10.28 18.58
C THR A 5 -6.83 -11.17 17.59
N SER A 6 -7.89 -10.64 16.98
CA SER A 6 -8.68 -11.35 15.96
C SER A 6 -7.74 -11.91 14.89
N LYS A 7 -7.94 -13.17 14.46
CA LYS A 7 -7.13 -13.80 13.39
C LYS A 7 -7.06 -12.91 12.14
N ILE A 8 -8.13 -12.14 11.87
CA ILE A 8 -8.24 -11.17 10.77
C ILE A 8 -7.17 -10.07 10.89
N GLN A 9 -6.97 -9.54 12.10
CA GLN A 9 -6.00 -8.49 12.37
C GLN A 9 -4.56 -8.99 12.18
N ILE A 10 -4.27 -10.22 12.62
CA ILE A 10 -2.95 -10.84 12.40
C ILE A 10 -2.68 -11.02 10.90
N THR A 11 -3.65 -11.54 10.15
CA THR A 11 -3.52 -11.71 8.69
C THR A 11 -3.32 -10.39 7.98
N ALA A 12 -4.07 -9.33 8.35
CA ALA A 12 -3.92 -8.01 7.75
C ALA A 12 -2.53 -7.41 8.03
N LYS A 13 -2.05 -7.50 9.28
CA LYS A 13 -0.69 -7.05 9.65
C LYS A 13 0.39 -7.76 8.84
N LEU A 14 0.27 -9.08 8.70
CA LEU A 14 1.21 -9.89 7.92
C LEU A 14 1.20 -9.48 6.43
N LEU A 15 0.02 -9.24 5.87
CA LEU A 15 -0.13 -8.76 4.50
C LEU A 15 0.53 -7.39 4.28
N VAL A 16 0.28 -6.42 5.17
CA VAL A 16 0.92 -5.09 5.09
C VAL A 16 2.44 -5.21 5.21
N ALA A 17 2.94 -6.05 6.13
CA ALA A 17 4.37 -6.29 6.30
C ALA A 17 5.00 -6.91 5.06
N ALA A 18 4.39 -7.96 4.52
CA ALA A 18 4.86 -8.58 3.28
C ALA A 18 4.85 -7.58 2.12
N ALA A 19 3.77 -6.82 1.95
CA ALA A 19 3.65 -5.82 0.89
C ALA A 19 4.71 -4.72 1.01
N ALA A 20 4.94 -4.17 2.21
CA ALA A 20 5.94 -3.12 2.43
C ALA A 20 7.38 -3.63 2.23
N ILE A 21 7.69 -4.85 2.67
CA ILE A 21 9.01 -5.46 2.46
C ILE A 21 9.23 -5.74 0.98
N VAL A 22 8.25 -6.31 0.29
CA VAL A 22 8.31 -6.54 -1.17
C VAL A 22 8.47 -5.21 -1.91
N HIS A 23 7.74 -4.18 -1.50
CA HIS A 23 7.86 -2.84 -2.07
C HIS A 23 9.29 -2.31 -1.97
N LEU A 24 9.94 -2.45 -0.81
CA LEU A 24 11.34 -2.06 -0.62
C LEU A 24 12.32 -2.87 -1.47
N ILE A 25 12.21 -4.20 -1.46
CA ILE A 25 13.15 -5.09 -2.16
C ILE A 25 13.08 -4.85 -3.68
N PHE A 26 11.88 -4.67 -4.22
CA PHE A 26 11.65 -4.48 -5.64
C PHE A 26 11.53 -3.00 -6.04
N THR A 27 11.90 -2.05 -5.16
CA THR A 27 11.97 -0.62 -5.51
C THR A 27 12.86 -0.38 -6.72
N TYR A 28 13.88 -1.22 -6.97
CA TYR A 28 14.71 -1.14 -8.16
C TYR A 28 13.92 -1.22 -9.49
N VAL A 29 12.77 -1.91 -9.50
CA VAL A 29 11.88 -1.98 -10.69
C VAL A 29 11.34 -0.59 -11.00
N HIS A 30 10.96 0.17 -9.97
CA HIS A 30 10.56 1.56 -10.11
C HIS A 30 11.73 2.48 -10.46
N THR A 31 12.92 2.25 -9.89
CA THR A 31 14.13 3.03 -10.23
C THR A 31 14.55 2.84 -11.69
N ASN A 32 14.43 1.63 -12.24
CA ASN A 32 14.73 1.37 -13.64
C ASN A 32 13.76 2.12 -14.57
N ALA A 33 12.47 2.14 -14.23
CA ALA A 33 11.49 2.96 -14.95
C ALA A 33 11.79 4.46 -14.77
N LEU A 34 12.18 4.89 -13.56
CA LEU A 34 12.51 6.29 -13.28
C LEU A 34 13.66 6.81 -14.15
N LEU A 35 14.74 6.03 -14.26
CA LEU A 35 15.91 6.40 -15.07
C LEU A 35 15.55 6.52 -16.55
N LEU A 36 14.53 5.78 -17.02
CA LEU A 36 14.02 5.86 -18.38
C LEU A 36 13.13 7.09 -18.60
N LEU A 37 12.37 7.51 -17.59
CA LEU A 37 11.49 8.69 -17.68
C LEU A 37 12.22 10.02 -17.41
N GLU A 38 13.30 10.01 -16.63
CA GLU A 38 14.07 11.18 -16.16
C GLU A 38 13.21 12.31 -15.54
N ASP A 39 12.03 11.94 -15.00
CA ASP A 39 11.06 12.89 -14.46
C ASP A 39 11.20 13.01 -12.93
N GLN A 40 11.50 14.23 -12.46
CA GLN A 40 11.65 14.56 -11.04
C GLN A 40 10.37 14.32 -10.23
N ILE A 41 9.19 14.54 -10.84
CA ILE A 41 7.88 14.34 -10.19
C ILE A 41 7.63 12.83 -10.02
N CYS A 42 7.97 12.02 -11.02
CA CYS A 42 7.86 10.56 -10.92
C CYS A 42 8.71 10.03 -9.74
N GLY A 43 9.91 10.56 -9.55
CA GLY A 43 10.81 10.16 -8.46
C GLY A 43 10.29 10.55 -7.09
N PHE A 44 9.70 11.75 -7.02
CA PHE A 44 9.05 12.22 -5.80
C PHE A 44 7.84 11.36 -5.41
N ILE A 45 6.95 11.03 -6.36
CA ILE A 45 5.77 10.19 -6.09
C ILE A 45 6.18 8.76 -5.72
N MET A 46 7.18 8.19 -6.40
CA MET A 46 7.73 6.87 -6.05
C MET A 46 8.26 6.86 -4.61
N PHE A 47 9.01 7.89 -4.23
CA PHE A 47 9.55 8.02 -2.88
C PHE A 47 8.44 8.14 -1.82
N LEU A 48 7.43 8.98 -2.07
CA LEU A 48 6.26 9.09 -1.18
C LEU A 48 5.49 7.77 -1.08
N PHE A 49 5.38 7.02 -2.17
CA PHE A 49 4.70 5.73 -2.19
C PHE A 49 5.41 4.71 -1.29
N VAL A 50 6.75 4.66 -1.35
CA VAL A 50 7.56 3.81 -0.46
C VAL A 50 7.43 4.25 1.00
N LEU A 51 7.59 5.56 1.28
CA LEU A 51 7.46 6.10 2.64
C LEU A 51 6.09 5.81 3.25
N LEU A 52 5.02 6.03 2.49
CA LEU A 52 3.67 5.79 2.99
C LEU A 52 3.42 4.30 3.20
N GLY A 53 4.00 3.42 2.37
CA GLY A 53 4.00 1.97 2.60
C GLY A 53 4.68 1.59 3.92
N LEU A 54 5.81 2.22 4.25
CA LEU A 54 6.50 2.02 5.52
C LEU A 54 5.72 2.58 6.73
N VAL A 55 5.11 3.76 6.59
CA VAL A 55 4.26 4.32 7.64
C VAL A 55 3.07 3.39 7.91
N THR A 56 2.43 2.87 6.86
CA THR A 56 1.37 1.86 6.98
C THR A 56 1.85 0.60 7.71
N LEU A 57 3.08 0.15 7.45
CA LEU A 57 3.69 -0.97 8.17
C LEU A 57 3.86 -0.66 9.66
N PHE A 58 4.44 0.49 10.02
CA PHE A 58 4.64 0.86 11.42
C PHE A 58 3.30 0.94 12.17
N GLU A 59 2.30 1.61 11.61
CA GLU A 59 0.96 1.68 12.19
C GLU A 59 0.31 0.29 12.32
N ALA A 60 0.43 -0.56 11.29
CA ALA A 60 -0.07 -1.93 11.35
C ALA A 60 0.58 -2.74 12.48
N THR A 61 1.89 -2.58 12.70
CA THR A 61 2.56 -3.23 13.85
C THR A 61 2.08 -2.69 15.19
N GLN A 62 1.80 -1.38 15.29
CA GLN A 62 1.39 -0.73 16.53
C GLN A 62 -0.03 -1.05 16.98
N ILE A 63 -0.94 -1.48 16.08
CA ILE A 63 -2.35 -1.71 16.44
C ILE A 63 -2.48 -2.58 17.70
N HIS A 64 -2.83 -1.96 18.83
CA HIS A 64 -3.21 -2.62 20.06
C HIS A 64 -4.71 -2.88 20.02
N GLY A 65 -5.11 -4.15 20.20
CA GLY A 65 -6.47 -4.66 19.94
C GLY A 65 -7.65 -4.02 20.69
N GLU A 66 -7.45 -2.91 21.40
CA GLU A 66 -8.50 -2.14 22.06
C GLU A 66 -8.87 -0.83 21.34
N ARG A 67 -8.06 -0.33 20.40
CA ARG A 67 -8.28 1.00 19.82
C ARG A 67 -8.68 0.94 18.34
N ILE A 68 -9.99 1.05 18.08
CA ILE A 68 -10.58 1.14 16.73
C ILE A 68 -9.93 2.26 15.89
N ARG A 69 -9.46 3.34 16.55
CA ARG A 69 -8.75 4.44 15.88
C ARG A 69 -7.52 3.98 15.09
N GLU A 70 -6.76 3.02 15.62
CA GLU A 70 -5.52 2.54 14.99
C GLU A 70 -5.82 1.66 13.76
N GLU A 71 -6.90 0.86 13.82
CA GLU A 71 -7.39 0.07 12.67
C GLU A 71 -7.91 0.98 11.55
N VAL A 72 -8.70 2.00 11.91
CA VAL A 72 -9.22 3.00 10.96
C VAL A 72 -8.09 3.82 10.34
N LEU A 73 -7.10 4.24 11.14
CA LEU A 73 -5.96 4.99 10.65
C LEU A 73 -5.08 4.16 9.72
N THR A 74 -4.83 2.89 10.05
CA THR A 74 -4.09 1.97 9.15
C THR A 74 -4.84 1.77 7.83
N ALA A 75 -6.16 1.62 7.86
CA ALA A 75 -6.96 1.51 6.65
C ALA A 75 -6.96 2.82 5.81
N LEU A 76 -7.00 3.98 6.45
CA LEU A 76 -6.85 5.28 5.77
C LEU A 76 -5.47 5.40 5.11
N LEU A 77 -4.42 4.93 5.77
CA LEU A 77 -3.08 4.89 5.20
C LEU A 77 -2.99 3.93 4.01
N CYS A 78 -3.64 2.75 4.07
CA CYS A 78 -3.78 1.86 2.92
C CYS A 78 -4.49 2.54 1.74
N MET A 79 -5.53 3.34 1.99
CA MET A 79 -6.18 4.10 0.93
C MET A 79 -5.25 5.17 0.34
N GLY A 80 -4.44 5.82 1.19
CA GLY A 80 -3.40 6.75 0.76
C GLY A 80 -2.33 6.08 -0.11
N THR A 81 -1.87 4.88 0.26
CA THR A 81 -0.88 4.15 -0.56
C THR A 81 -1.46 3.74 -1.91
N ILE A 82 -2.73 3.33 -1.95
CA ILE A 82 -3.42 3.05 -3.22
C ILE A 82 -3.53 4.30 -4.08
N ALA A 83 -3.87 5.46 -3.51
CA ALA A 83 -3.97 6.72 -4.24
C ALA A 83 -2.63 7.12 -4.87
N LEU A 84 -1.53 7.03 -4.11
CA LEU A 84 -0.19 7.27 -4.65
C LEU A 84 0.20 6.24 -5.73
N GLY A 85 -0.14 4.97 -5.54
CA GLY A 85 0.06 3.93 -6.54
C GLY A 85 -0.68 4.21 -7.84
N MET A 86 -1.94 4.66 -7.77
CA MET A 86 -2.70 5.08 -8.95
C MET A 86 -2.06 6.27 -9.68
N GLN A 87 -1.61 7.28 -8.95
CA GLN A 87 -0.91 8.42 -9.53
C GLN A 87 0.37 7.99 -10.25
N LEU A 88 1.16 7.11 -9.63
CA LEU A 88 2.39 6.58 -10.21
C LEU A 88 2.13 5.78 -11.49
N VAL A 89 1.12 4.90 -11.48
CA VAL A 89 0.69 4.15 -12.68
C VAL A 89 0.23 5.10 -13.79
N GLY A 90 -0.51 6.16 -13.45
CA GLY A 90 -0.92 7.18 -14.41
C GLY A 90 0.25 7.86 -15.10
N ILE A 91 1.28 8.23 -14.34
CA ILE A 91 2.52 8.82 -14.89
C ILE A 91 3.23 7.83 -15.81
N TYR A 92 3.36 6.56 -15.41
CA TYR A 92 3.95 5.52 -16.24
C TYR A 92 3.19 5.27 -17.55
N GLN A 93 1.86 5.24 -17.50
CA GLN A 93 1.02 5.09 -18.68
C GLN A 93 1.15 6.29 -19.62
N GLN A 94 1.17 7.51 -19.06
CA GLN A 94 1.34 8.72 -19.84
C GLN A 94 2.71 8.76 -20.53
N ALA A 95 3.77 8.32 -19.85
CA ALA A 95 5.10 8.23 -20.44
C ALA A 95 5.18 7.25 -21.61
N ILE A 96 4.54 6.08 -21.50
CA ILE A 96 4.46 5.11 -22.61
C ILE A 96 3.79 5.72 -23.85
N GLN A 97 2.78 6.57 -23.67
CA GLN A 97 2.06 7.20 -24.79
C GLN A 97 2.86 8.32 -25.47
N ILE A 98 3.71 9.02 -24.71
CA ILE A 98 4.42 10.21 -25.19
C ILE A 98 5.81 9.86 -25.75
N GLN A 99 6.51 8.90 -25.14
CA GLN A 99 7.87 8.54 -25.53
C GLN A 99 7.90 7.29 -26.42
N SER A 100 8.10 7.47 -27.73
CA SER A 100 8.17 6.36 -28.70
C SER A 100 9.41 5.49 -28.58
N SER A 101 10.45 5.95 -27.87
CA SER A 101 11.72 5.24 -27.65
C SER A 101 11.79 4.52 -26.30
N LEU A 102 10.71 4.53 -25.52
CA LEU A 102 10.69 3.96 -24.17
C LEU A 102 10.64 2.43 -24.23
N ASP A 103 11.43 1.76 -23.40
CA ASP A 103 11.31 0.31 -23.22
C ASP A 103 10.03 -0.01 -22.43
N VAL A 104 8.94 -0.20 -23.18
CA VAL A 104 7.59 -0.48 -22.66
C VAL A 104 7.60 -1.70 -21.73
N ALA A 105 8.48 -2.67 -21.96
CA ALA A 105 8.54 -3.88 -21.14
C ALA A 105 8.99 -3.59 -19.70
N VAL A 106 9.93 -2.65 -19.50
CA VAL A 106 10.41 -2.25 -18.16
C VAL A 106 9.34 -1.45 -17.42
N VAL A 107 8.68 -0.51 -18.10
CA VAL A 107 7.63 0.32 -17.50
C VAL A 107 6.39 -0.51 -17.17
N GLN A 108 6.02 -1.45 -18.04
CA GLN A 108 4.89 -2.36 -17.80
C GLN A 108 5.13 -3.28 -16.59
N LYS A 109 6.38 -3.70 -16.35
CA LYS A 109 6.75 -4.41 -15.11
C LYS A 109 6.54 -3.54 -13.86
N ALA A 110 6.91 -2.26 -13.92
CA ALA A 110 6.69 -1.33 -12.82
C ALA A 110 5.19 -1.08 -12.57
N ILE A 111 4.37 -0.98 -13.63
CA ILE A 111 2.91 -0.87 -13.53
C ILE A 111 2.31 -2.14 -12.90
N LEU A 112 2.71 -3.32 -13.38
CA LEU A 112 2.21 -4.59 -12.83
C LEU A 112 2.60 -4.76 -11.36
N PHE A 113 3.82 -4.37 -11.01
CA PHE A 113 4.32 -4.42 -9.65
C PHE A 113 3.55 -3.47 -8.72
N SER A 114 3.34 -2.21 -9.12
CA SER A 114 2.53 -1.25 -8.37
C SER A 114 1.07 -1.70 -8.23
N ALA A 115 0.46 -2.26 -9.27
CA ALA A 115 -0.87 -2.86 -9.18
C ALA A 115 -0.92 -4.02 -8.17
N GLY A 116 0.10 -4.88 -8.15
CA GLY A 116 0.25 -5.94 -7.15
C GLY A 116 0.32 -5.40 -5.71
N LEU A 117 1.08 -4.34 -5.48
CA LEU A 117 1.14 -3.69 -4.16
C LEU A 117 -0.19 -3.07 -3.76
N MET A 118 -0.86 -2.38 -4.69
CA MET A 118 -2.17 -1.76 -4.43
C MET A 118 -3.22 -2.79 -4.03
N THR A 119 -3.24 -3.95 -4.70
CA THR A 119 -4.17 -5.04 -4.33
C THR A 119 -3.88 -5.61 -2.95
N ALA A 120 -2.60 -5.78 -2.58
CA ALA A 120 -2.22 -6.24 -1.25
C ALA A 120 -2.60 -5.24 -0.14
N PHE A 121 -2.29 -3.96 -0.32
CA PHE A 121 -2.70 -2.89 0.62
C PHE A 121 -4.21 -2.74 0.69
N GLY A 122 -4.91 -2.86 -0.43
CA GLY A 122 -6.38 -2.82 -0.50
C GLY A 122 -7.04 -3.98 0.24
N ALA A 123 -6.57 -5.21 0.02
CA ALA A 123 -7.05 -6.37 0.74
C ALA A 123 -6.83 -6.24 2.25
N ALA A 124 -5.64 -5.78 2.67
CA ALA A 124 -5.36 -5.54 4.09
C ALA A 124 -6.24 -4.44 4.68
N GLY A 125 -6.45 -3.33 3.97
CA GLY A 125 -7.31 -2.23 4.40
C GLY A 125 -8.77 -2.66 4.57
N ILE A 126 -9.30 -3.46 3.64
CA ILE A 126 -10.66 -4.00 3.72
C ILE A 126 -10.80 -4.94 4.93
N LEU A 127 -9.83 -5.84 5.15
CA LEU A 127 -9.86 -6.74 6.30
C LEU A 127 -9.86 -5.99 7.63
N LEU A 128 -9.07 -4.93 7.75
CA LEU A 128 -9.05 -4.07 8.94
C LEU A 128 -10.37 -3.32 9.13
N MET A 129 -10.96 -2.81 8.05
CA MET A 129 -12.27 -2.15 8.11
C MET A 129 -13.39 -3.10 8.52
N VAL A 130 -13.40 -4.32 7.99
CA VAL A 130 -14.40 -5.35 8.35
C VAL A 130 -14.27 -5.72 9.84
N ASP A 131 -13.04 -5.90 10.35
CA ASP A 131 -12.82 -6.19 11.78
C ASP A 131 -13.25 -5.01 12.66
N ALA A 132 -12.92 -3.77 12.27
CA ALA A 132 -13.32 -2.55 12.97
C ALA A 132 -14.85 -2.38 13.03
N VAL A 133 -15.55 -2.57 11.90
CA VAL A 133 -17.01 -2.51 11.82
C VAL A 133 -17.64 -3.60 12.68
N LYS A 134 -17.12 -4.84 12.62
CA LYS A 134 -17.62 -5.95 13.44
C LYS A 134 -17.47 -5.69 14.93
N ARG A 135 -16.36 -5.07 15.36
CA ARG A 135 -16.15 -4.67 16.77
C ARG A 135 -17.05 -3.51 17.17
N TYR A 136 -17.26 -2.53 16.30
CA TYR A 136 -18.16 -1.40 16.56
C TYR A 136 -19.60 -1.87 16.79
N PHE A 137 -20.17 -2.65 15.87
CA PHE A 137 -21.54 -3.17 16.01
C PHE A 137 -21.66 -4.30 17.06
N GLY A 138 -20.59 -5.08 17.27
CA GLY A 138 -20.55 -6.10 18.31
C GLY A 138 -20.52 -5.53 19.73
N SER A 139 -20.05 -4.29 19.89
CA SER A 139 -20.04 -3.57 21.17
C SER A 139 -21.40 -2.99 21.56
N GLU A 140 -22.38 -2.91 20.64
CA GLU A 140 -23.73 -2.38 20.90
C GLU A 140 -24.66 -3.45 21.52
N LYS A 141 -24.22 -4.71 21.60
CA LYS A 141 -25.03 -5.85 22.09
C LYS A 141 -24.66 -6.35 23.50
N VAL A 142 -23.97 -5.55 24.32
CA VAL A 142 -23.65 -5.93 25.72
C VAL A 142 -24.15 -4.86 26.68
#